data_AF-A0A523WP78-F1
#
_entry.id   AF-A0A523WP78-F1
#
_cell.length_a   1.000
_cell.length_b   1.000
_cell.length_c   1.000
_cell.angle_alpha   90.00
_cell.angle_beta   90.00
_cell.angle_gamma   90.00
#
_symmetry.space_group_name_H-M   'P 1'
#
loop_
_entity.id
_entity.type
_entity.pdbx_description
1 polymer ?
#
loop_
_entity_poly.entity_id
_entity_poly.type
_entity_poly.pdbx_seq_one_letter_code
_entity_poly.pdbx_strand_id
1 'polypeptide(L)' 'MTKRTHKIIVALLALTLLFNLGATEAGEEIKLPPIKSKTLSNGLEVLVIEHHELPVVAFRLVLKTGATYDPEGKAG' A
#
# COMPACT_ATOMS: atom_id res chain seq x y z
N MET A 1 -9.94 -42.87 39.32
CA MET A 1 -8.97 -41.74 39.34
C MET A 1 -9.13 -40.77 38.14
N THR A 2 -10.20 -40.90 37.35
CA THR A 2 -10.33 -40.31 36.00
C THR A 2 -10.95 -38.90 35.96
N LYS A 3 -11.72 -38.50 36.99
CA LYS A 3 -12.42 -37.19 36.99
C LYS A 3 -11.49 -35.98 37.20
N ARG A 4 -10.34 -36.17 37.86
CA ARG A 4 -9.35 -35.09 38.10
C ARG A 4 -8.50 -34.82 36.85
N THR A 5 -8.17 -35.86 36.09
CA THR A 5 -7.37 -35.73 34.85
C THR A 5 -8.14 -35.00 33.75
N HIS A 6 -9.45 -35.25 33.62
CA HIS A 6 -10.30 -34.55 32.64
C HIS A 6 -10.39 -33.04 32.92
N LYS A 7 -10.51 -32.65 34.19
CA LYS A 7 -10.55 -31.24 34.59
C LYS A 7 -9.24 -30.50 34.27
N ILE A 8 -8.10 -31.16 34.45
CA ILE A 8 -6.77 -30.60 34.14
C ILE A 8 -6.59 -30.44 32.63
N ILE A 9 -7.00 -31.43 31.84
CA ILE A 9 -6.91 -31.37 30.37
C ILE A 9 -7.78 -30.23 29.82
N VAL A 10 -9.02 -30.09 30.30
CA VAL A 10 -9.91 -29.00 29.87
C VAL A 10 -9.36 -27.63 30.28
N ALA A 11 -8.77 -27.51 31.47
CA ALA A 11 -8.16 -26.26 31.91
C ALA A 11 -6.93 -25.87 31.06
N LEU A 12 -6.08 -26.84 30.71
CA LEU A 12 -4.94 -26.62 29.82
C LEU A 12 -5.38 -26.25 28.41
N LEU A 13 -6.42 -26.92 27.89
CA LEU A 13 -6.95 -26.66 26.56
C LEU A 13 -7.60 -25.27 26.49
N ALA A 14 -8.33 -24.87 27.54
CA ALA A 14 -8.87 -23.52 27.68
C ALA A 14 -7.76 -22.47 27.79
N LEU A 15 -6.67 -22.76 28.51
CA LEU A 15 -5.53 -21.85 28.64
C LEU A 15 -4.79 -21.68 27.30
N THR A 16 -4.60 -22.75 26.54
CA THR A 16 -4.04 -22.66 25.18
C THR A 16 -4.94 -21.89 24.23
N LEU A 17 -6.26 -22.01 24.38
CA LEU A 17 -7.22 -21.28 23.54
C LEU A 17 -7.21 -19.78 23.85
N LEU A 18 -7.07 -19.40 25.13
CA LEU A 18 -6.93 -18.01 25.56
C LEU A 18 -5.60 -17.38 25.11
N PHE A 19 -4.52 -18.16 25.04
CA PHE A 19 -3.21 -17.67 24.60
C PHE A 19 -3.18 -17.30 23.11
N ASN A 20 -3.95 -17.99 22.27
CA ASN A 20 -4.03 -17.72 20.83
C ASN A 20 -4.89 -16.49 20.47
N LEU A 21 -5.68 -15.95 21.41
CA LEU A 21 -6.58 -14.81 21.13
C LEU A 21 -5.85 -13.47 21.03
N GLY A 22 -4.55 -13.42 21.37
CA GLY A 22 -3.72 -12.21 21.31
C GLY A 22 -2.85 -12.06 20.05
N ALA A 23 -2.81 -13.06 19.16
CA ALA A 23 -1.96 -13.03 17.98
C ALA A 23 -2.79 -12.69 16.73
N THR A 24 -3.17 -11.42 16.59
CA THR A 24 -3.50 -10.86 15.29
C THR A 24 -2.20 -10.32 14.70
N GLU A 25 -1.54 -11.10 13.85
CA GLU A 25 -0.48 -10.58 13.00
C GLU A 25 -1.14 -9.71 11.93
N ALA A 26 -1.44 -8.46 12.32
CA ALA A 26 -1.81 -7.42 11.37
C ALA A 26 -0.56 -7.14 10.53
N GLY A 27 -0.56 -7.61 9.28
CA GLY A 27 0.51 -7.32 8.33
C GLY A 27 0.80 -5.81 8.30
N GLU A 28 2.07 -5.46 8.21
CA GLU A 28 2.51 -4.07 8.22
C GLU A 28 1.81 -3.28 7.11
N GLU A 29 1.01 -2.29 7.51
CA GLU A 29 0.30 -1.44 6.57
C GLU A 29 1.32 -0.55 5.86
N ILE A 30 1.56 -0.83 4.57
CA ILE A 30 2.45 -0.01 3.73
C ILE A 30 1.79 1.36 3.55
N LYS A 31 2.32 2.36 4.25
CA LYS A 31 1.88 3.75 4.11
C LYS A 31 2.57 4.37 2.91
N LEU A 32 1.80 4.56 1.83
CA LEU A 32 2.27 5.31 0.67
C LEU A 32 2.38 6.80 1.01
N PRO A 33 3.36 7.52 0.42
CA PRO A 33 3.45 8.97 0.55
C PRO A 33 2.18 9.64 -0.01
N PRO A 34 1.75 10.77 0.57
CA PRO A 34 0.60 11.51 0.06
C PRO A 34 0.92 12.09 -1.32
N ILE A 35 0.01 11.91 -2.26
CA ILE A 35 0.09 12.47 -3.62
C ILE A 35 -0.78 13.73 -3.66
N LYS A 36 -0.18 14.88 -3.99
CA LYS A 36 -0.92 16.13 -4.21
C LYS A 36 -1.20 16.30 -5.71
N SER A 37 -2.47 16.42 -6.08
CA SER A 37 -2.90 16.64 -7.47
C SER A 37 -3.44 18.05 -7.66
N LYS A 38 -3.10 18.70 -8.78
CA LYS A 38 -3.69 19.99 -9.18
C LYS A 38 -3.78 20.09 -10.69
N THR A 39 -4.92 20.57 -11.18
CA THR A 39 -5.08 21.00 -12.58
C THR A 39 -4.78 22.49 -12.69
N LEU A 40 -3.88 22.85 -13.59
CA LEU A 40 -3.55 24.24 -13.89
C LEU A 40 -4.60 24.90 -14.79
N SER A 41 -4.57 26.22 -14.92
CA SER A 41 -5.53 26.98 -15.75
C SER A 41 -5.49 26.61 -17.24
N ASN A 42 -4.36 26.10 -17.73
CA ASN A 42 -4.20 25.60 -19.10
C ASN A 42 -4.65 24.12 -19.27
N GLY A 43 -5.20 23.50 -18.22
CA GLY A 43 -5.66 22.11 -18.24
C GLY A 43 -4.59 21.05 -17.96
N LEU A 44 -3.33 21.43 -17.71
CA LEU A 44 -2.28 20.48 -17.35
C LEU A 44 -2.51 19.91 -15.94
N GLU A 45 -2.50 18.59 -15.83
CA GLU A 45 -2.56 17.87 -14.55
C GLU A 45 -1.15 17.72 -13.98
N VAL A 46 -0.97 18.18 -12.74
CA VAL A 46 0.30 18.12 -12.01
C VAL A 46 0.12 17.25 -10.76
N LEU A 47 1.00 16.26 -10.63
CA LEU A 47 1.10 15.37 -9.48
C LEU A 47 2.41 15.65 -8.77
N VAL A 48 2.35 15.89 -7.46
CA VAL A 48 3.52 16.14 -6.62
C VAL A 48 3.55 15.11 -5.50
N ILE A 49 4.70 14.44 -5.38
CA ILE A 49 4.98 13.48 -4.32
C ILE A 49 6.21 14.00 -3.57
N GLU A 50 6.01 14.43 -2.33
CA GLU A 50 7.07 14.99 -1.49
C GLU A 50 7.73 13.87 -0.67
N HIS A 51 9.03 13.67 -0.87
CA HIS A 51 9.86 12.75 -0.09
C HIS A 51 11.01 13.53 0.55
N HIS A 52 11.01 13.66 1.87
CA HIS A 52 12.01 14.46 2.61
C HIS A 52 13.24 13.66 3.07
N GLU A 53 13.41 12.43 2.58
CA GLU A 53 14.54 11.56 2.95
C GLU A 53 15.83 11.95 2.22
N LEU A 54 15.72 12.41 0.97
CA LEU A 54 16.84 12.86 0.14
C LEU A 54 16.49 14.19 -0.54
N PRO A 55 17.44 15.14 -0.65
CA PRO A 55 17.21 16.43 -1.31
C PRO A 55 17.30 16.30 -2.84
N VAL A 56 16.54 15.40 -3.44
CA VAL A 56 16.52 15.13 -4.88
C VAL A 56 15.17 15.54 -5.47
N VAL A 57 15.21 16.16 -6.64
CA VAL A 57 14.00 16.55 -7.38
C VAL A 57 14.03 15.91 -8.77
N ALA A 58 12.95 15.21 -9.12
CA ALA A 58 12.77 14.60 -10.43
C ALA A 58 11.43 15.06 -11.02
N PHE A 59 11.43 15.34 -12.32
CA PHE A 59 10.23 15.70 -13.06
C PHE A 59 10.02 14.72 -14.22
N ARG A 60 8.76 14.39 -14.47
CA ARG A 60 8.34 13.62 -15.64
C ARG A 60 7.18 14.34 -16.30
N LEU A 61 7.30 14.58 -17.59
CA LEU A 61 6.20 15.05 -18.41
C LEU A 61 5.74 13.90 -19.30
N VAL A 62 4.47 13.55 -19.23
CA VAL A 62 3.84 12.55 -20.09
C VAL A 62 2.83 13.26 -20.96
N LEU A 63 3.03 13.18 -22.27
CA LEU A 63 2.07 13.65 -23.26
C LEU A 63 1.27 12.44 -23.75
N LYS A 64 -0.05 12.57 -23.82
CA LYS A 64 -0.94 11.54 -24.38
C LYS A 64 -0.90 11.59 -25.91
N THR A 65 0.27 11.33 -26.47
CA THR A 65 0.55 11.30 -27.91
C THR A 65 1.62 10.25 -28.20
N GLY A 66 1.95 10.06 -29.47
CA GLY A 66 2.95 9.12 -29.97
C GLY A 66 2.73 8.85 -31.45
N ALA A 67 3.43 7.87 -32.00
CA ALA A 67 3.41 7.57 -33.44
C ALA A 67 2.01 7.36 -34.05
N THR A 68 1.02 6.94 -33.26
CA THR A 68 -0.39 6.82 -33.70
C THR A 68 -0.98 8.16 -34.15
N TYR A 69 -0.46 9.27 -33.65
CA TYR A 69 -0.92 10.62 -33.98
C TYR A 69 -0.08 11.27 -35.08
N ASP A 70 0.85 10.55 -35.69
CA ASP A 70 1.69 11.06 -36.77
C ASP A 70 0.84 11.27 -38.04
N PRO A 71 0.93 12.45 -38.69
CA PRO A 71 0.28 12.68 -39.97
C PRO A 71 0.82 11.76 -41.07
N GLU A 72 0.03 11.58 -42.13
CA GLU A 72 0.47 10.82 -43.31
C GLU A 72 1.79 11.37 -43.86
N GLY A 73 2.77 10.47 -44.05
CA GLY A 73 4.10 10.83 -44.54
C GLY A 73 4.95 11.65 -43.55
N LYS A 74 4.55 11.74 -42.28
CA LYS A 74 5.25 12.49 -41.21
C LYS A 74 5.57 11.62 -39.99
N ALA A 75 5.87 10.35 -40.20
CA ALA A 75 6.30 9.46 -39.12
C ALA A 75 7.64 9.93 -38.53
N GLY A 76 7.73 10.04 -37.20
CA GLY A 76 8.96 10.45 -36.50
C GLY A 76 8.79 10.89 -35.06
#